data_AF-A0AA39H0C1-F1
#
_entry.id   AF-A0AA39H0C1-F1
#
_cell.length_a   1.000
_cell.length_b   1.000
_cell.length_c   1.000
_cell.angle_alpha   90.00
_cell.angle_beta   90.00
_cell.angle_gamma   90.00
#
_symmetry.space_group_name_H-M   'P 1'
#
loop_
_entity.id
_entity.type
_entity.pdbx_description
1 polymer ?
#
loop_
_entity_poly.entity_id
_entity_poly.type
_entity_poly.pdbx_seq_one_letter_code
_entity_poly.pdbx_strand_id
1 'polypeptide(L)'
;MKSDMLPLVDSLIKEYLTFRGFSSTLRHLESDLKKEKDLKFKVDKLIEEVVHCVDSHDIEKLKNLWEFFNAKVFNNLSEETSKTAGQFENDVYKLYLTNCVHHKLNGKCTEFFEKMIDFLRANPLWTEWFALPYITDAKECEPFRKYFSKKWQEAFLISLHNFFAISLSVLSMPLLTECVAEVMQADASSSTPCEGRPERSSSRSRMPSGHSLTDDLMDDFAIIAQCSNNARVESKSSLKSLLKNIAGGKKSTD
;
A
#
# COMPACT_ATOMS: atom_id res chain seq x y z
N MET A 1 12.65 10.87 -7.09
CA MET A 1 12.82 9.43 -7.35
C MET A 1 11.72 8.57 -6.75
N LYS A 2 11.52 8.47 -5.42
CA LYS A 2 10.46 7.61 -4.84
C LYS A 2 9.02 8.05 -5.21
N SER A 3 8.74 9.34 -5.28
CA SER A 3 7.41 9.86 -5.66
C SER A 3 7.09 9.75 -7.16
N ASP A 4 8.12 9.61 -8.02
CA ASP A 4 7.98 9.56 -9.48
C ASP A 4 7.65 8.14 -9.99
N MET A 5 7.69 7.13 -9.12
CA MET A 5 7.39 5.73 -9.45
C MET A 5 5.89 5.41 -9.42
N LEU A 6 5.10 6.10 -8.59
CA LEU A 6 3.65 5.88 -8.52
C LEU A 6 2.95 6.12 -9.87
N PRO A 7 3.21 7.21 -10.62
CA PRO A 7 2.61 7.41 -11.93
C PRO A 7 2.97 6.33 -12.96
N LEU A 8 4.18 5.79 -12.88
CA LEU A 8 4.63 4.71 -13.76
C LEU A 8 3.88 3.42 -13.43
N VAL A 9 3.82 3.04 -12.16
CA VAL A 9 3.08 1.86 -11.69
C VAL A 9 1.59 1.99 -12.04
N ASP A 10 1.00 3.17 -11.87
CA ASP A 10 -0.37 3.45 -12.28
C ASP A 10 -0.58 3.25 -13.77
N SER A 11 0.38 3.66 -14.61
CA SER A 11 0.33 3.45 -16.06
C SER A 11 0.38 1.96 -16.41
N LEU A 12 1.27 1.18 -15.77
CA LEU A 12 1.40 -0.26 -15.99
C LEU A 12 0.11 -1.01 -15.59
N ILE A 13 -0.50 -0.64 -14.46
CA ILE A 13 -1.78 -1.23 -14.03
C ILE A 13 -2.88 -0.91 -15.06
N LYS A 14 -2.96 0.33 -15.54
CA LYS A 14 -3.96 0.72 -16.56
C LYS A 14 -3.79 -0.03 -17.87
N GLU A 15 -2.54 -0.20 -18.33
CA GLU A 15 -2.22 -0.99 -19.52
C GLU A 15 -2.65 -2.45 -19.34
N TYR A 16 -2.33 -3.06 -18.19
CA TYR A 16 -2.72 -4.43 -17.87
C TYR A 16 -4.25 -4.62 -17.88
N LEU A 17 -4.99 -3.72 -17.22
CA LEU A 17 -6.45 -3.75 -17.19
C LEU A 17 -7.06 -3.58 -18.59
N THR A 18 -6.44 -2.74 -19.43
CA THR A 18 -6.84 -2.53 -20.82
C THR A 18 -6.64 -3.79 -21.66
N PHE A 19 -5.45 -4.41 -21.57
CA PHE A 19 -5.12 -5.65 -22.28
C PHE A 19 -6.08 -6.80 -21.92
N ARG A 20 -6.50 -6.89 -20.66
CA ARG A 20 -7.45 -7.91 -20.19
C ARG A 20 -8.92 -7.60 -20.52
N GLY A 21 -9.23 -6.40 -21.00
CA GLY A 21 -10.61 -5.97 -21.28
C GLY A 21 -11.43 -5.62 -20.02
N PHE A 22 -10.77 -5.30 -18.90
CA PHE A 22 -11.44 -4.94 -17.63
C PHE A 22 -11.87 -3.47 -17.59
N SER A 23 -12.62 -3.01 -18.59
CA SER A 23 -12.98 -1.59 -18.78
C SER A 23 -13.77 -1.01 -17.60
N SER A 24 -14.63 -1.80 -16.95
CA SER A 24 -15.35 -1.34 -15.75
C SER A 24 -14.38 -1.06 -14.59
N THR A 25 -13.45 -1.97 -14.32
CA THR A 25 -12.44 -1.83 -13.26
C THR A 25 -11.52 -0.65 -13.53
N LEU A 26 -11.07 -0.48 -14.78
CA LEU A 26 -10.23 0.64 -15.20
C LEU A 26 -10.92 1.99 -14.92
N ARG A 27 -12.20 2.13 -15.25
CA ARG A 27 -12.97 3.35 -14.99
C ARG A 27 -13.07 3.68 -13.50
N HIS A 28 -13.25 2.67 -12.64
CA HIS A 28 -13.28 2.88 -11.19
C HIS A 28 -11.91 3.27 -10.65
N LEU A 29 -10.84 2.60 -11.10
CA LEU A 29 -9.46 2.95 -10.75
C LEU A 29 -9.13 4.40 -11.11
N GLU A 30 -9.46 4.85 -12.32
CA GLU A 30 -9.22 6.24 -12.75
C GLU A 30 -10.03 7.26 -11.95
N SER A 31 -11.26 6.92 -11.56
CA SER A 31 -12.08 7.74 -10.68
C SER A 31 -11.39 7.90 -9.32
N ASP A 32 -10.86 6.82 -8.76
CA ASP A 32 -10.31 6.82 -7.41
C ASP A 32 -8.92 7.47 -7.36
N LEU A 33 -8.08 7.29 -8.39
CA LEU A 33 -6.82 8.01 -8.55
C LEU A 33 -7.00 9.54 -8.62
N LYS A 34 -8.14 10.02 -9.15
CA LYS A 34 -8.47 11.46 -9.14
C LYS A 34 -8.82 11.97 -7.73
N LYS A 35 -9.41 11.12 -6.88
CA LYS A 35 -9.80 11.44 -5.49
C LYS A 35 -8.66 11.28 -4.49
N GLU A 36 -7.65 10.49 -4.84
CA GLU A 36 -6.56 10.08 -3.94
C GLU A 36 -5.53 11.16 -3.63
N LYS A 37 -5.52 12.28 -4.36
CA LYS A 37 -4.41 13.23 -4.41
C LYS A 37 -4.00 13.91 -3.11
N ASP A 38 -4.70 13.70 -2.00
CA ASP A 38 -4.30 14.32 -0.75
C ASP A 38 -4.44 13.38 0.45
N LEU A 39 -3.33 12.72 0.79
CA LEU A 39 -3.22 11.95 2.03
C LEU A 39 -3.54 12.81 3.26
N LYS A 40 -3.32 14.13 3.21
CA LYS A 40 -3.70 15.03 4.29
C LYS A 40 -5.22 15.09 4.47
N PHE A 41 -5.98 15.19 3.37
CA PHE A 41 -7.44 15.09 3.43
C PHE A 41 -7.92 13.69 3.84
N LYS A 42 -7.10 12.64 3.64
CA LYS A 42 -7.40 11.33 4.23
C LYS A 42 -7.26 11.40 5.75
N VAL A 43 -6.20 12.01 6.30
CA VAL A 43 -6.02 12.17 7.76
C VAL A 43 -7.16 12.99 8.37
N ASP A 44 -7.52 14.13 7.79
CA ASP A 44 -8.63 14.95 8.28
C ASP A 44 -9.91 14.13 8.43
N LYS A 45 -10.24 13.31 7.42
CA LYS A 45 -11.40 12.40 7.46
C LYS A 45 -11.28 11.32 8.53
N LEU A 46 -10.08 10.79 8.78
CA LEU A 46 -9.88 9.81 9.86
C LEU A 46 -10.15 10.44 11.23
N ILE A 47 -9.67 11.67 11.44
CA ILE A 47 -9.92 12.41 12.68
C ILE A 47 -11.41 12.74 12.81
N GLU A 48 -12.05 13.21 11.75
CA GLU A 48 -13.49 13.46 11.72
C GLU A 48 -14.28 12.20 12.09
N GLU A 49 -13.88 11.03 11.56
CA GLU A 49 -14.53 9.75 11.88
C GLU A 49 -14.35 9.36 13.35
N VAL A 50 -13.15 9.54 13.92
CA VAL A 50 -12.88 9.31 15.35
C VAL A 50 -13.75 10.22 16.21
N VAL A 51 -13.77 11.53 15.91
CA VAL A 51 -14.60 12.51 16.63
C VAL A 51 -16.08 12.17 16.50
N HIS A 52 -16.54 11.78 15.30
CA HIS A 52 -17.91 11.38 15.07
C HIS A 52 -18.32 10.15 15.90
N CYS A 53 -17.45 9.15 16.03
CA CYS A 53 -17.71 7.99 16.89
C CYS A 53 -17.82 8.39 18.37
N VAL A 54 -16.99 9.35 18.81
CA VAL A 54 -17.04 9.91 20.17
C VAL A 54 -18.35 10.68 20.42
N ASP A 55 -18.75 11.53 19.48
CA ASP A 55 -19.96 12.36 19.60
C ASP A 55 -21.25 11.55 19.46
N SER A 56 -21.23 10.47 18.68
CA SER A 56 -22.35 9.53 18.52
C SER A 56 -22.46 8.50 19.65
N HIS A 57 -21.48 8.44 20.56
CA HIS A 57 -21.44 7.49 21.67
C HIS A 57 -21.53 6.02 21.21
N ASP A 58 -20.84 5.72 20.09
CA ASP A 58 -20.72 4.39 19.51
C ASP A 58 -19.33 3.80 19.76
N ILE A 59 -19.18 3.13 20.91
CA ILE A 59 -17.93 2.49 21.30
C ILE A 59 -17.55 1.33 20.37
N GLU A 60 -18.52 0.64 19.78
CA GLU A 60 -18.24 -0.53 18.95
C GLU A 60 -17.62 -0.10 17.63
N LYS A 61 -18.19 0.95 17.01
CA LYS A 61 -17.61 1.57 15.83
C LYS A 61 -16.23 2.14 16.12
N LEU A 62 -16.05 2.81 17.27
CA LEU A 62 -14.76 3.38 17.67
C LEU A 62 -13.68 2.29 17.85
N LYS A 63 -14.02 1.19 18.52
CA LYS A 63 -13.14 0.04 18.71
C LYS A 63 -12.72 -0.56 17.37
N ASN A 64 -13.69 -0.86 16.50
CA ASN A 64 -13.42 -1.45 15.18
C ASN A 64 -12.57 -0.53 14.31
N LEU A 65 -12.80 0.79 14.38
CA LEU A 65 -12.01 1.79 13.68
C LEU A 65 -10.56 1.80 14.17
N TRP A 66 -10.35 1.71 15.49
CA TRP A 66 -9.02 1.68 16.06
C TRP A 66 -8.27 0.38 15.74
N GLU A 67 -8.94 -0.77 15.79
CA GLU A 67 -8.39 -2.06 15.35
C GLU A 67 -7.97 -2.00 13.87
N PHE A 68 -8.75 -1.34 13.03
CA PHE A 68 -8.38 -1.11 11.63
C PHE A 68 -7.10 -0.27 11.50
N PHE A 69 -6.95 0.81 12.30
CA PHE A 69 -5.71 1.59 12.32
C PHE A 69 -4.51 0.77 12.79
N ASN A 70 -4.68 -0.02 13.85
CA ASN A 70 -3.66 -0.95 14.33
C ASN A 70 -3.19 -1.90 13.21
N ALA A 71 -4.14 -2.50 12.48
CA ALA A 71 -3.83 -3.48 11.44
C ALA A 71 -3.23 -2.87 10.16
N LYS A 72 -3.70 -1.69 9.74
CA LYS A 72 -3.36 -1.11 8.43
C LYS A 72 -2.30 -0.03 8.48
N VAL A 73 -2.24 0.72 9.58
CA VAL A 73 -1.38 1.90 9.70
C VAL A 73 -0.24 1.61 10.68
N PHE A 74 -0.53 0.98 11.81
CA PHE A 74 0.45 0.87 12.90
C PHE A 74 1.28 -0.43 12.91
N ASN A 75 0.92 -1.42 12.11
CA ASN A 75 1.56 -2.74 12.09
C ASN A 75 3.06 -2.71 11.70
N ASN A 76 3.49 -1.75 10.88
CA ASN A 76 4.87 -1.62 10.43
C ASN A 76 5.66 -0.52 11.15
N LEU A 77 5.15 -0.03 12.27
CA LEU A 77 5.79 1.05 13.02
C LEU A 77 6.95 0.53 13.89
N SER A 78 7.91 1.42 14.16
CA SER A 78 8.96 1.16 15.14
C SER A 78 8.38 0.93 16.54
N GLU A 79 9.13 0.25 17.42
CA GLU A 79 8.69 -0.03 18.79
C GLU A 79 8.30 1.25 19.56
N GLU A 80 9.04 2.33 19.37
CA GLU A 80 8.74 3.64 19.98
C GLU A 80 7.40 4.19 19.49
N THR A 81 7.18 4.20 18.17
CA THR A 81 5.96 4.73 17.57
C THR A 81 4.74 3.86 17.90
N SER A 82 4.94 2.54 18.07
CA SER A 82 3.92 1.60 18.54
C SER A 82 3.48 1.90 19.98
N LYS A 83 4.42 2.24 20.89
CA LYS A 83 4.08 2.70 22.25
C LYS A 83 3.27 4.00 22.21
N THR A 84 3.63 4.93 21.33
CA THR A 84 2.87 6.16 21.11
C THR A 84 1.47 5.90 20.58
N ALA A 85 1.30 4.96 19.63
CA ALA A 85 -0.02 4.54 19.16
C ALA A 85 -0.89 4.00 20.31
N GLY A 86 -0.31 3.17 21.18
CA GLY A 86 -1.01 2.68 22.38
C GLY A 86 -1.42 3.81 23.34
N GLN A 87 -0.60 4.85 23.50
CA GLN A 87 -0.98 6.03 24.30
C GLN A 87 -2.17 6.77 23.67
N PHE A 88 -2.15 6.98 22.36
CA PHE A 88 -3.27 7.59 21.65
C PHE A 88 -4.54 6.75 21.75
N GLU A 89 -4.45 5.41 21.71
CA GLU A 89 -5.59 4.51 21.90
C GLU A 89 -6.25 4.72 23.26
N ASN A 90 -5.42 4.76 24.31
CA ASN A 90 -5.88 5.03 25.66
C ASN A 90 -6.59 6.39 25.75
N ASP A 91 -5.99 7.42 25.16
CA ASP A 91 -6.51 8.77 25.25
C ASP A 91 -7.76 8.99 24.39
N VAL A 92 -7.92 8.30 23.26
CA VAL A 92 -9.19 8.25 22.50
C VAL A 92 -10.32 7.69 23.37
N TYR A 93 -10.09 6.57 24.07
CA TYR A 93 -11.12 5.98 24.91
C TYR A 93 -11.44 6.82 26.14
N LYS A 94 -10.45 7.53 26.70
CA LYS A 94 -10.69 8.50 27.77
C LYS A 94 -11.49 9.70 27.27
N LEU A 95 -11.21 10.19 26.06
CA LEU A 95 -12.01 11.23 25.40
C LEU A 95 -13.48 10.78 25.22
N TYR A 96 -13.69 9.54 24.78
CA TYR A 96 -15.02 8.94 24.68
C TYR A 96 -15.76 8.94 26.03
N LEU A 97 -15.10 8.46 27.09
CA LEU A 97 -15.71 8.40 28.42
C LEU A 97 -16.01 9.77 29.01
N THR A 98 -15.07 10.73 28.89
CA THR A 98 -15.33 12.09 29.39
C THR A 98 -16.47 12.75 28.63
N ASN A 99 -16.62 12.47 27.33
CA ASN A 99 -17.78 12.92 26.56
C ASN A 99 -19.09 12.32 27.08
N CYS A 100 -19.12 11.00 27.31
CA CYS A 100 -20.30 10.32 27.89
C CYS A 100 -20.71 10.94 29.24
N VAL A 101 -19.74 11.19 30.12
CA VAL A 101 -19.98 11.78 31.45
C VAL A 101 -20.47 13.23 31.32
N HIS A 102 -19.86 14.01 30.41
CA HIS A 102 -20.29 15.39 30.13
C HIS A 102 -21.77 15.45 29.68
N HIS A 103 -22.20 14.50 28.86
CA HIS A 103 -23.59 14.35 28.41
C HIS A 103 -24.50 13.61 29.41
N LYS A 104 -23.99 13.24 30.60
CA LYS A 104 -24.72 12.48 31.64
C LYS A 104 -25.25 11.11 31.17
N LEU A 105 -24.55 10.50 30.22
CA LEU A 105 -24.89 9.20 29.63
C LEU A 105 -24.18 8.05 30.36
N ASN A 106 -24.48 7.87 31.65
CA ASN A 106 -23.83 6.84 32.47
C ASN A 106 -24.02 5.42 31.93
N GLY A 107 -25.16 5.13 31.28
CA GLY A 107 -25.38 3.83 30.63
C GLY A 107 -24.38 3.54 29.51
N LYS A 108 -23.94 4.57 28.77
CA LYS A 108 -22.89 4.44 27.75
C LYS A 108 -21.50 4.25 28.35
N CYS A 109 -21.25 4.82 29.53
CA CYS A 109 -20.04 4.52 30.30
C CYS A 109 -20.01 3.06 30.74
N THR A 110 -21.13 2.51 31.24
CA THR A 110 -21.21 1.08 31.60
C THR A 110 -21.03 0.19 30.38
N GLU A 111 -21.69 0.51 29.26
CA GLU A 111 -21.52 -0.21 27.98
C GLU A 111 -20.05 -0.24 27.53
N PHE A 112 -19.33 0.88 27.67
CA PHE A 112 -17.90 0.95 27.38
C PHE A 112 -17.11 -0.10 28.19
N PHE A 113 -17.29 -0.14 29.51
CA PHE A 113 -16.54 -1.06 30.37
C PHE A 113 -16.87 -2.52 30.08
N GLU A 114 -18.12 -2.84 29.72
CA GLU A 114 -18.54 -4.18 29.31
C GLU A 114 -17.90 -4.61 27.99
N LYS A 115 -17.95 -3.75 26.96
CA LYS A 115 -17.43 -4.06 25.61
C LYS A 115 -15.89 -4.04 25.51
N MET A 116 -15.23 -3.28 26.38
CA MET A 116 -13.77 -3.10 26.36
C MET A 116 -13.04 -3.93 27.42
N ILE A 117 -13.73 -4.81 28.16
CA ILE A 117 -13.17 -5.47 29.35
C ILE A 117 -11.84 -6.20 29.09
N ASP A 118 -11.67 -6.83 27.93
CA ASP A 118 -10.44 -7.54 27.57
C ASP A 118 -9.25 -6.58 27.37
N PHE A 119 -9.49 -5.46 26.70
CA PHE A 119 -8.50 -4.39 26.53
C PHE A 119 -8.12 -3.77 27.87
N LEU A 120 -9.12 -3.51 28.73
CA LEU A 120 -8.92 -2.83 30.01
C LEU A 120 -8.17 -3.71 31.02
N ARG A 121 -8.45 -5.02 31.07
CA ARG A 121 -7.78 -5.95 31.99
C ARG A 121 -6.29 -6.06 31.73
N ALA A 122 -5.89 -5.95 30.46
CA ALA A 122 -4.49 -5.98 30.05
C ALA A 122 -3.75 -4.66 30.35
N ASN A 123 -4.45 -3.61 30.80
CA ASN A 123 -3.91 -2.26 30.86
C ASN A 123 -4.13 -1.61 32.25
N PRO A 124 -3.09 -1.57 33.11
CA PRO A 124 -3.22 -1.09 34.49
C PRO A 124 -3.58 0.39 34.60
N LEU A 125 -3.41 1.19 33.53
CA LEU A 125 -3.76 2.62 33.49
C LEU A 125 -5.25 2.88 33.67
N TRP A 126 -6.09 1.85 33.51
CA TRP A 126 -7.55 1.95 33.61
C TRP A 126 -8.10 1.66 35.01
N THR A 127 -7.27 1.24 35.96
CA THR A 127 -7.71 0.80 37.28
C THR A 127 -8.56 1.87 37.99
N GLU A 128 -8.13 3.13 37.97
CA GLU A 128 -8.88 4.24 38.59
C GLU A 128 -10.13 4.63 37.77
N TRP A 129 -10.13 4.38 36.47
CA TRP A 129 -11.22 4.76 35.56
C TRP A 129 -12.49 3.93 35.74
N PHE A 130 -12.41 2.71 36.28
CA PHE A 130 -13.60 1.93 36.61
C PHE A 130 -14.52 2.61 37.63
N ALA A 131 -13.99 3.52 38.46
CA ALA A 131 -14.79 4.31 39.40
C ALA A 131 -15.58 5.44 38.72
N LEU A 132 -15.19 5.84 37.50
CA LEU A 132 -15.72 7.04 36.82
C LEU A 132 -17.25 7.11 36.75
N PRO A 133 -18.00 6.02 36.39
CA PRO A 133 -19.46 6.07 36.31
C PRO A 133 -20.16 6.35 37.64
N TYR A 134 -19.46 6.15 38.76
CA TYR A 134 -19.99 6.27 40.11
C TYR A 134 -19.61 7.60 40.78
N ILE A 135 -18.81 8.43 40.12
CA ILE A 135 -18.36 9.73 40.65
C ILE A 135 -19.31 10.83 40.17
N THR A 136 -19.90 11.56 41.11
CA THR A 136 -20.88 12.63 40.83
C THR A 136 -20.27 13.87 40.20
N ASP A 137 -19.02 14.20 40.52
CA ASP A 137 -18.32 15.37 40.00
C ASP A 137 -16.91 15.02 39.47
N ALA A 138 -16.87 14.11 38.49
CA ALA A 138 -15.62 13.57 37.95
C ALA A 138 -14.67 14.64 37.37
N LYS A 139 -15.20 15.79 36.94
CA LYS A 139 -14.40 16.91 36.42
C LYS A 139 -13.50 17.57 37.47
N GLU A 140 -13.81 17.47 38.75
CA GLU A 140 -13.00 18.06 39.83
C GLU A 140 -12.08 17.02 40.51
N CYS A 141 -12.20 15.74 40.16
CA CYS A 141 -11.43 14.66 40.74
C CYS A 141 -10.19 14.30 39.89
N GLU A 142 -9.05 14.11 40.54
CA GLU A 142 -7.90 13.43 39.91
C GLU A 142 -8.16 11.91 39.85
N PRO A 143 -7.67 11.20 38.81
CA PRO A 143 -6.84 11.68 37.70
C PRO A 143 -7.64 12.24 36.49
N PHE A 144 -8.97 12.38 36.60
CA PHE A 144 -9.85 12.63 35.46
C PHE A 144 -9.89 14.08 35.02
N ARG A 145 -9.74 15.02 35.95
CA ARG A 145 -9.87 16.47 35.75
C ARG A 145 -9.23 16.99 34.46
N LYS A 146 -7.99 16.57 34.17
CA LYS A 146 -7.28 17.04 32.97
C LYS A 146 -8.00 16.70 31.65
N TYR A 147 -8.66 15.55 31.58
CA TYR A 147 -9.30 15.02 30.38
C TYR A 147 -10.65 15.71 30.07
N PHE A 148 -11.24 16.40 31.06
CA PHE A 148 -12.41 17.25 30.85
C PHE A 148 -12.06 18.64 30.31
N SER A 149 -10.77 19.01 30.27
CA SER A 149 -10.37 20.33 29.78
C SER A 149 -10.39 20.39 28.25
N LYS A 150 -11.02 21.43 27.70
CA LYS A 150 -11.03 21.67 26.24
C LYS A 150 -9.60 21.78 25.66
N LYS A 151 -8.69 22.38 26.43
CA LYS A 151 -7.27 22.48 26.06
C LYS A 151 -6.63 21.11 25.82
N TRP A 152 -6.92 20.13 26.68
CA TRP A 152 -6.42 18.78 26.50
C TRP A 152 -7.03 18.14 25.25
N GLN A 153 -8.34 18.27 25.04
CA GLN A 153 -9.03 17.71 23.87
C GLN A 153 -8.46 18.26 22.55
N GLU A 154 -8.32 19.58 22.45
CA GLU A 154 -7.75 20.24 21.27
C GLU A 154 -6.29 19.81 21.03
N ALA A 155 -5.46 19.80 22.08
CA ALA A 155 -4.06 19.37 21.98
C ALA A 155 -3.93 17.89 21.58
N PHE A 156 -4.80 17.04 22.12
CA PHE A 156 -4.87 15.62 21.80
C PHE A 156 -5.20 15.39 20.33
N LEU A 157 -6.27 16.02 19.81
CA LEU A 157 -6.70 15.84 18.42
C LEU A 157 -5.65 16.33 17.42
N ILE A 158 -4.99 17.46 17.71
CA ILE A 158 -3.87 17.95 16.88
C ILE A 158 -2.71 16.94 16.88
N SER A 159 -2.36 16.41 18.06
CA SER A 159 -1.28 15.43 18.19
C SER A 159 -1.61 14.13 17.46
N LEU A 160 -2.86 13.66 17.56
CA LEU A 160 -3.35 12.47 16.86
C LEU A 160 -3.34 12.67 15.33
N HIS A 161 -3.78 13.84 14.86
CA HIS A 161 -3.71 14.22 13.45
C HIS A 161 -2.25 14.15 12.94
N ASN A 162 -1.33 14.79 13.65
CA ASN A 162 0.09 14.78 13.28
C ASN A 162 0.67 13.37 13.31
N PHE A 163 0.27 12.56 14.28
CA PHE A 163 0.67 11.16 14.37
C PHE A 163 0.22 10.38 13.15
N PHE A 164 -1.06 10.45 12.77
CA PHE A 164 -1.55 9.80 11.55
C PHE A 164 -0.84 10.28 10.29
N ALA A 165 -0.59 11.58 10.16
CA ALA A 165 0.15 12.12 9.02
C ALA A 165 1.56 11.49 8.91
N ILE A 166 2.26 11.36 10.04
CA ILE A 166 3.58 10.71 10.10
C ILE A 166 3.45 9.22 9.80
N SER A 167 2.57 8.49 10.49
CA SER A 167 2.40 7.04 10.32
C SER A 167 2.03 6.66 8.88
N LEU A 168 1.14 7.44 8.25
CA LEU A 168 0.75 7.22 6.85
C LEU A 168 1.88 7.58 5.87
N SER A 169 2.76 8.53 6.21
CA SER A 169 3.91 8.86 5.36
C SER A 169 5.00 7.78 5.35
N VAL A 170 5.04 6.95 6.40
CA VAL A 170 6.02 5.86 6.58
C VAL A 170 5.50 4.52 6.03
N LEU A 171 4.21 4.42 5.68
CA LEU A 171 3.67 3.21 5.06
C LEU A 171 4.50 2.80 3.85
N SER A 172 5.00 1.56 3.87
CA SER A 172 5.84 1.02 2.82
C SER A 172 5.09 1.05 1.49
N MET A 173 5.84 1.32 0.41
CA MET A 173 5.26 1.28 -0.92
C MET A 173 4.75 -0.14 -1.24
N PRO A 174 3.70 -0.27 -2.08
CA PRO A 174 3.25 -1.58 -2.53
C PRO A 174 4.39 -2.36 -3.18
N LEU A 175 4.40 -3.68 -2.98
CA LEU A 175 5.41 -4.60 -3.55
C LEU A 175 5.60 -4.38 -5.07
N LEU A 176 4.52 -4.13 -5.81
CA LEU A 176 4.60 -3.87 -7.24
C LEU A 176 5.50 -2.66 -7.56
N THR A 177 5.45 -1.62 -6.74
CA THR A 177 6.31 -0.45 -6.89
C THR A 177 7.76 -0.79 -6.59
N GLU A 178 8.02 -1.65 -5.60
CA GLU A 178 9.36 -2.15 -5.29
C GLU A 178 9.93 -2.98 -6.46
N CYS A 179 9.17 -3.93 -6.99
CA CYS A 179 9.59 -4.73 -8.15
C CYS A 179 9.91 -3.87 -9.38
N VAL A 180 9.07 -2.88 -9.70
CA VAL A 180 9.32 -1.97 -10.83
C VAL A 180 10.59 -1.15 -10.60
N ALA A 181 10.84 -0.70 -9.37
CA ALA A 181 12.04 0.04 -9.03
C ALA A 181 13.32 -0.81 -9.14
N GLU A 182 13.25 -2.11 -8.82
CA GLU A 182 14.37 -3.05 -9.00
C GLU A 182 14.72 -3.26 -10.47
N VAL A 183 13.71 -3.49 -11.32
CA VAL A 183 13.91 -3.69 -12.77
C VAL A 183 14.56 -2.46 -13.40
N MET A 184 14.10 -1.26 -13.05
CA MET A 184 14.67 -0.02 -13.59
C MET A 184 16.11 0.24 -13.13
N GLN A 185 16.50 -0.23 -11.94
CA GLN A 185 17.88 -0.13 -11.45
C GLN A 185 18.81 -1.14 -12.13
N ALA A 186 18.30 -2.33 -12.47
CA ALA A 186 19.04 -3.33 -13.21
C ALA A 186 19.40 -2.83 -14.62
N ASP A 187 18.47 -2.16 -15.31
CA ASP A 187 18.73 -1.60 -16.65
C ASP A 187 19.79 -0.47 -16.62
N ALA A 188 19.79 0.38 -15.59
CA ALA A 188 20.75 1.49 -15.46
C ALA A 188 22.19 1.03 -15.13
N SER A 189 22.35 -0.11 -14.44
CA SER A 189 23.68 -0.68 -14.15
C SER A 189 24.28 -1.46 -15.32
N SER A 190 23.48 -1.78 -16.36
CA SER A 190 23.95 -2.36 -17.62
C SER A 190 24.45 -1.31 -18.63
N SER A 191 24.20 -0.02 -18.37
CA SER A 191 24.64 1.11 -19.21
C SER A 191 25.80 1.87 -18.59
N THR A 192 26.96 1.23 -18.39
CA THR A 192 28.23 1.94 -18.15
C THR A 192 28.88 2.23 -19.51
N PRO A 193 29.03 3.50 -19.93
CA PRO A 193 29.86 3.81 -21.09
C PRO A 193 31.31 3.48 -20.77
N CYS A 194 31.95 2.64 -21.57
CA CYS A 194 33.40 2.46 -21.53
C CYS A 194 34.09 3.76 -21.96
N GLU A 195 34.40 4.65 -21.01
CA GLU A 195 35.33 5.77 -21.22
C GLU A 195 36.71 5.44 -20.65
N GLY A 196 37.74 5.69 -21.47
CA GLY A 196 39.08 6.04 -21.01
C GLY A 196 40.16 4.96 -21.07
N ARG A 197 40.59 4.57 -22.28
CA ARG A 197 41.94 3.95 -22.45
C ARG A 197 42.97 5.07 -22.62
N PRO A 198 44.08 5.10 -21.85
CA PRO A 198 45.00 6.23 -21.87
C PRO A 198 45.84 6.21 -23.14
N GLU A 199 45.94 7.37 -23.79
CA GLU A 199 46.90 7.62 -24.86
C GLU A 199 48.33 7.45 -24.33
N ARG A 200 49.10 6.55 -24.96
CA ARG A 200 50.57 6.62 -24.95
C ARG A 200 51.05 6.77 -26.37
N SER A 201 51.62 7.94 -26.63
CA SER A 201 52.42 8.29 -27.78
C SER A 201 53.58 7.31 -27.96
N SER A 202 53.71 6.75 -29.17
CA SER A 202 55.00 6.40 -29.78
C SER A 202 54.82 6.16 -31.27
N SER A 203 55.42 7.04 -32.04
CA SER A 203 55.48 7.03 -33.49
C SER A 203 56.30 5.85 -34.04
N ARG A 204 55.75 5.10 -35.01
CA ARG A 204 56.48 4.67 -36.23
C ARG A 204 55.58 3.94 -37.24
N SER A 205 55.30 4.64 -38.35
CA SER A 205 55.31 4.21 -39.76
C SER A 205 54.98 2.75 -40.10
N ARG A 206 53.91 2.52 -40.88
CA ARG A 206 53.96 2.20 -42.33
C ARG A 206 52.58 1.68 -42.82
N MET A 207 51.89 2.44 -43.67
CA MET A 207 50.79 1.94 -44.54
C MET A 207 51.42 1.26 -45.80
N PRO A 208 50.69 0.56 -46.71
CA PRO A 208 49.24 0.38 -46.84
C PRO A 208 48.80 -1.07 -47.19
N SER A 209 47.50 -1.38 -47.08
CA SER A 209 46.67 -2.03 -48.12
C SER A 209 45.31 -2.39 -47.53
N GLY A 210 44.25 -2.02 -48.24
CA GLY A 210 42.87 -2.18 -47.79
C GLY A 210 42.39 -3.61 -47.79
N HIS A 211 41.37 -3.88 -46.97
CA HIS A 211 40.21 -4.64 -47.37
C HIS A 211 38.99 -4.11 -46.61
N SER A 212 37.90 -4.00 -47.36
CA SER A 212 36.62 -3.41 -47.03
C SER A 212 35.96 -4.08 -45.83
N LEU A 213 35.42 -3.28 -44.93
CA LEU A 213 34.30 -3.70 -44.09
C LEU A 213 33.12 -3.95 -45.03
N THR A 214 32.86 -5.19 -45.46
CA THR A 214 31.58 -5.69 -46.02
C THR A 214 31.82 -7.04 -46.71
N ASP A 215 31.73 -8.14 -45.98
CA ASP A 215 31.39 -9.45 -46.60
C ASP A 215 30.72 -10.37 -45.57
N ASP A 216 31.20 -10.41 -44.33
CA ASP A 216 30.63 -11.32 -43.31
C ASP A 216 29.25 -10.91 -42.76
N LEU A 217 28.79 -9.67 -42.98
CA LEU A 217 27.46 -9.23 -42.51
C LEU A 217 26.34 -9.35 -43.56
N MET A 218 26.68 -9.72 -44.80
CA MET A 218 25.75 -9.73 -45.93
C MET A 218 25.17 -11.13 -46.21
N ASP A 219 25.74 -12.19 -45.65
CA ASP A 219 25.27 -13.57 -45.81
C ASP A 219 24.15 -13.95 -44.83
N ASP A 220 24.15 -13.43 -43.60
CA ASP A 220 23.17 -13.83 -42.57
C ASP A 220 21.74 -13.35 -42.87
N PHE A 221 21.58 -12.24 -43.59
CA PHE A 221 20.25 -11.75 -44.02
C PHE A 221 19.71 -12.49 -45.25
N ALA A 222 20.57 -13.13 -46.06
CA ALA A 222 20.16 -13.86 -47.26
C ALA A 222 19.55 -15.24 -46.95
N ILE A 223 19.92 -15.83 -45.81
CA ILE A 223 19.44 -17.15 -45.35
C ILE A 223 17.94 -17.14 -45.02
N ILE A 224 17.42 -16.02 -44.51
CA ILE A 224 16.01 -15.89 -44.10
C ILE A 224 15.08 -15.74 -45.31
N ALA A 225 15.55 -15.12 -46.39
CA ALA A 225 14.72 -14.79 -47.55
C ALA A 225 14.50 -15.96 -48.53
N GLN A 226 15.38 -16.98 -48.55
CA GLN A 226 15.32 -18.06 -49.55
C GLN A 226 14.52 -19.30 -49.14
N CYS A 227 14.04 -19.41 -47.90
CA CYS A 227 13.21 -20.56 -47.47
C CYS A 227 11.76 -20.53 -48.00
N SER A 228 11.37 -19.55 -48.80
CA SER A 228 10.07 -19.50 -49.49
C SER A 228 10.24 -19.77 -50.99
N ASN A 229 10.44 -21.03 -51.38
CA ASN A 229 9.80 -21.65 -52.58
C ASN A 229 10.27 -23.11 -52.84
N ASN A 230 9.29 -24.04 -52.83
CA ASN A 230 9.27 -25.43 -53.33
C ASN A 230 10.19 -26.50 -52.68
N ALA A 231 9.66 -27.31 -51.75
CA ALA A 231 9.04 -28.66 -51.95
C ALA A 231 10.11 -29.80 -51.94
N ARG A 232 10.03 -30.92 -51.19
CA ARG A 232 8.89 -31.70 -50.65
C ARG A 232 9.47 -32.85 -49.76
N VAL A 233 8.77 -33.20 -48.66
CA VAL A 233 8.79 -34.51 -47.91
C VAL A 233 10.08 -34.80 -47.10
N GLU A 234 10.10 -35.04 -45.78
CA GLU A 234 9.28 -35.95 -44.95
C GLU A 234 9.41 -35.63 -43.45
N SER A 235 8.29 -35.38 -42.75
CA SER A 235 8.05 -35.76 -41.34
C SER A 235 6.67 -35.27 -40.93
N LYS A 236 5.71 -36.20 -40.94
CA LYS A 236 4.32 -35.97 -40.55
C LYS A 236 4.17 -36.22 -39.04
N SER A 237 3.87 -35.18 -38.28
CA SER A 237 3.06 -35.27 -37.07
C SER A 237 2.02 -34.14 -37.07
N SER A 238 1.05 -34.29 -37.98
CA SER A 238 -0.02 -33.32 -38.16
C SER A 238 -0.95 -33.27 -36.95
N LEU A 239 -1.26 -32.05 -36.50
CA LEU A 239 -2.31 -31.64 -35.54
C LEU A 239 -3.66 -32.38 -35.69
N LYS A 240 -3.90 -33.05 -36.82
CA LYS A 240 -5.01 -33.99 -37.03
C LYS A 240 -5.02 -35.19 -36.06
N SER A 241 -3.89 -35.60 -35.48
CA SER A 241 -3.85 -36.66 -34.46
C SER A 241 -4.25 -36.18 -33.06
N LEU A 242 -4.04 -34.89 -32.75
CA LEU A 242 -4.41 -34.30 -31.46
C LEU A 242 -5.90 -33.96 -31.37
N LEU A 243 -6.52 -33.56 -32.48
CA LEU A 243 -7.95 -33.23 -32.53
C LEU A 243 -8.87 -34.46 -32.45
N LYS A 244 -8.36 -35.67 -32.70
CA LYS A 244 -9.15 -36.92 -32.61
C LYS A 244 -9.36 -37.40 -31.17
N ASN A 245 -8.60 -36.90 -30.19
CA ASN A 245 -8.72 -37.27 -28.78
C ASN A 245 -9.66 -36.37 -27.95
N ILE A 246 -10.18 -35.28 -28.52
CA ILE A 246 -11.02 -34.31 -27.78
C ILE A 246 -12.50 -34.42 -28.16
N ALA A 247 -12.84 -34.97 -29.33
CA ALA A 247 -14.22 -35.05 -29.84
C ALA A 247 -14.91 -36.41 -29.64
N GLY A 248 -14.51 -37.20 -28.63
CA GLY A 248 -15.09 -38.52 -28.34
C GLY A 248 -15.68 -38.60 -26.94
N GLY A 249 -16.75 -37.86 -26.66
CA GLY A 249 -17.46 -37.91 -25.39
C GLY A 249 -18.97 -37.73 -25.53
N LYS A 250 -19.71 -38.81 -25.22
CA LYS A 250 -21.19 -39.00 -25.08
C LYS A 250 -21.93 -39.33 -26.40
N LYS A 251 -22.77 -40.37 -26.52
CA LYS A 251 -23.63 -41.07 -25.52
C LYS A 251 -24.27 -42.35 -26.15
N SER A 252 -24.59 -43.35 -25.28
CA SER A 252 -25.72 -44.32 -25.33
C SER A 252 -25.77 -45.35 -26.49
N THR A 253 -26.19 -46.61 -26.37
CA THR A 253 -27.12 -47.37 -25.49
C THR A 253 -26.92 -48.87 -25.78
N ASP A 254 -26.86 -49.72 -24.76
CA ASP A 254 -27.77 -50.86 -24.53
C ASP A 254 -27.54 -51.39 -23.09
#